data_AF-A0A949JA27-F1
#
_entry.id   AF-A0A949JA27-F1
#
_cell.length_a   1.000
_cell.length_b   1.000
_cell.length_c   1.000
_cell.angle_alpha   90.00
_cell.angle_beta   90.00
_cell.angle_gamma   90.00
#
_symmetry.space_group_name_H-M   'P 1'
#
loop_
_entity.id
_entity.type
_entity.pdbx_description
1 polymer ?
#
loop_
_entity_poly.entity_id
_entity_poly.type
_entity_poly.pdbx_seq_one_letter_code
_entity_poly.pdbx_strand_id
1 'polypeptide(L)'
;MKDITLIFPPQWVPDHPYLSVPVLSSFLEEKGFNSVQKDVNLMCYDYFLSRTGLEFYYDLLEKKSTDGNEKIMKKRKFYHTIGDMIIKNVESAKFNLQNGKKIFEAFTLLRTALEMISSTYDSSVISLDSYETQYSPYSIHDINSSIRDSENNIFQAIFSNHIVPALLHTNPHLFAISITHTSQLIPGLTLASELKDQGDHPFIVAGGPFFSAYSDSWKRLKPLFEYIDSIIFFDGETALASLIERIEGGRDLSSVPNILYREGDHLRR
;
A
#
# COMPACT_ATOMS: atom_id res chain seq x y z
N MET A 1 4.29 -26.64 1.92
CA MET A 1 4.85 -25.48 2.63
C MET A 1 4.10 -24.28 2.09
N LYS A 2 3.46 -23.50 2.96
CA LYS A 2 2.60 -22.40 2.52
C LYS A 2 3.47 -21.18 2.20
N ASP A 3 3.19 -20.53 1.08
CA ASP A 3 3.92 -19.33 0.68
C ASP A 3 3.42 -18.13 1.51
N ILE A 4 4.37 -17.43 2.14
CA ILE A 4 4.13 -16.20 2.89
C ILE A 4 4.48 -15.02 1.99
N THR A 5 3.58 -14.05 1.87
CA THR A 5 3.89 -12.83 1.11
C THR A 5 4.23 -11.69 2.07
N LEU A 6 5.48 -11.24 2.04
CA LEU A 6 5.96 -10.07 2.78
C LEU A 6 5.76 -8.82 1.91
N ILE A 7 4.96 -7.88 2.41
CA ILE A 7 4.54 -6.68 1.68
C ILE A 7 5.18 -5.44 2.28
N PHE A 8 5.81 -4.66 1.43
CA PHE A 8 6.10 -3.25 1.71
C PHE A 8 5.05 -2.38 1.00
N PRO A 9 4.12 -1.74 1.72
CA PRO A 9 3.03 -0.98 1.12
C PRO A 9 3.46 0.44 0.72
N PRO A 10 2.75 1.08 -0.23
CA PRO A 10 2.83 2.53 -0.37
C PRO A 10 2.31 3.20 0.91
N GLN A 11 2.56 4.48 1.14
CA GLN A 11 3.36 5.41 0.35
C GLN A 11 4.80 5.51 0.88
N TRP A 12 5.78 5.31 0.00
CA TRP A 12 7.21 5.47 0.26
C TRP A 12 7.93 6.00 -0.99
N VAL A 13 9.06 6.68 -0.79
CA VAL A 13 9.84 7.19 -1.92
C VAL A 13 10.45 6.04 -2.74
N PRO A 14 10.18 5.92 -4.06
CA PRO A 14 10.46 4.70 -4.81
C PRO A 14 11.95 4.41 -5.07
N ASP A 15 12.84 5.37 -4.81
CA ASP A 15 14.30 5.21 -4.97
C ASP A 15 15.02 4.81 -3.67
N HIS A 16 14.31 4.71 -2.53
CA HIS A 16 14.90 4.27 -1.27
C HIS A 16 14.40 2.86 -0.91
N PRO A 17 15.21 1.79 -1.10
CA PRO A 17 14.79 0.44 -0.75
C PRO A 17 14.61 0.28 0.76
N TYR A 18 13.60 -0.49 1.17
CA TYR A 18 13.33 -0.78 2.57
C TYR A 18 13.90 -2.14 2.99
N LEU A 19 14.88 -2.13 3.90
CA LEU A 19 15.68 -3.33 4.22
C LEU A 19 14.96 -4.37 5.10
N SER A 20 13.94 -4.00 5.87
CA SER A 20 13.34 -4.92 6.85
C SER A 20 12.67 -6.13 6.18
N VAL A 21 12.03 -5.95 5.02
CA VAL A 21 11.37 -7.05 4.30
C VAL A 21 12.40 -8.08 3.76
N PRO A 22 13.50 -7.68 3.11
CA PRO A 22 14.59 -8.60 2.78
C PRO A 22 15.20 -9.34 3.98
N VAL A 23 15.41 -8.65 5.11
CA VAL A 23 15.96 -9.28 6.33
C VAL A 23 14.99 -10.33 6.88
N LEU A 24 13.69 -10.00 6.96
CA LEU A 24 12.66 -10.95 7.37
C LEU A 24 12.57 -12.16 6.44
N SER A 25 12.66 -11.95 5.12
CA SER A 25 12.68 -13.04 4.13
C SER A 25 13.84 -14.00 4.40
N SER A 26 15.05 -13.47 4.53
CA SER A 26 16.24 -14.29 4.79
C SER A 26 16.13 -15.09 6.10
N PHE A 27 15.58 -14.49 7.15
CA PHE A 27 15.36 -15.17 8.42
C PHE A 27 14.33 -16.31 8.30
N LEU A 28 13.22 -16.06 7.60
CA LEU A 28 12.18 -17.07 7.38
C LEU A 28 12.68 -18.23 6.52
N GLU A 29 13.46 -17.93 5.48
CA GLU A 29 14.10 -18.93 4.62
C GLU A 29 15.09 -19.82 5.40
N GLU A 30 15.87 -19.25 6.33
CA GLU A 30 16.76 -20.01 7.22
C GLU A 30 15.97 -20.98 8.12
N LYS A 31 14.73 -20.60 8.50
CA LYS A 31 13.80 -21.46 9.27
C LYS A 31 13.04 -22.47 8.41
N GLY A 32 13.29 -22.49 7.10
CA GLY A 32 12.65 -23.42 6.17
C GLY A 32 11.24 -23.00 5.77
N PHE A 33 10.88 -21.72 5.86
CA PHE A 33 9.65 -21.19 5.29
C PHE A 33 9.89 -20.61 3.89
N ASN A 34 8.87 -20.68 3.04
CA ASN A 34 8.89 -20.02 1.74
C ASN A 34 8.30 -18.61 1.87
N SER A 35 9.12 -17.58 1.69
CA SER A 35 8.68 -16.19 1.63
C SER A 35 8.82 -15.60 0.24
N VAL A 36 7.80 -14.84 -0.18
CA VAL A 36 7.79 -14.03 -1.40
C VAL A 36 7.76 -12.57 -0.99
N GLN A 37 8.72 -11.79 -1.47
CA GLN A 37 8.76 -10.35 -1.22
C GLN A 37 7.98 -9.61 -2.31
N LYS A 38 7.16 -8.63 -1.87
CA LYS A 38 6.39 -7.76 -2.76
C LYS A 38 6.53 -6.31 -2.31
N ASP A 39 7.29 -5.54 -3.07
CA ASP A 39 7.32 -4.09 -2.94
C ASP A 39 6.11 -3.50 -3.65
N VAL A 40 4.99 -3.44 -2.93
CA VAL A 40 3.73 -2.91 -3.47
C VAL A 40 3.83 -1.41 -3.70
N ASN A 41 4.70 -0.70 -2.96
CA ASN A 41 4.99 0.70 -3.24
C ASN A 41 5.55 0.86 -4.66
N LEU A 42 6.59 0.11 -5.02
CA LEU A 42 7.17 0.15 -6.36
C LEU A 42 6.18 -0.33 -7.43
N MET A 43 5.41 -1.39 -7.17
CA MET A 43 4.37 -1.85 -8.10
C MET A 43 3.32 -0.75 -8.38
N CYS A 44 2.97 0.07 -7.39
CA CYS A 44 2.06 1.21 -7.58
C CYS A 44 2.68 2.28 -8.47
N TYR A 45 3.92 2.69 -8.20
CA TYR A 45 4.60 3.67 -9.03
C TYR A 45 4.84 3.19 -10.45
N ASP A 46 5.17 1.91 -10.63
CA ASP A 46 5.33 1.33 -11.95
C ASP A 46 4.05 1.40 -12.76
N TYR A 47 2.89 1.17 -12.13
CA TYR A 47 1.59 1.34 -12.78
C TYR A 47 1.27 2.82 -13.01
N PHE A 48 1.32 3.66 -11.97
CA PHE A 48 1.04 5.11 -12.07
C PHE A 48 1.88 5.79 -13.15
N LEU A 49 3.14 5.41 -13.27
CA LEU A 49 4.10 5.95 -14.23
C LEU A 49 4.30 5.02 -15.44
N SER A 50 3.30 4.22 -15.78
CA SER A 50 3.25 3.50 -17.05
C SER A 50 2.37 4.22 -18.06
N ARG A 51 2.60 3.96 -19.35
CA ARG A 51 1.67 4.40 -20.41
C ARG A 51 0.23 3.99 -20.09
N THR A 52 0.01 2.71 -19.79
CA THR A 52 -1.33 2.15 -19.54
C THR A 52 -2.02 2.78 -18.33
N GLY A 53 -1.29 2.98 -17.23
CA GLY A 53 -1.84 3.63 -16.05
C GLY A 53 -2.19 5.09 -16.32
N LEU A 54 -1.32 5.84 -17.00
CA LEU A 54 -1.62 7.23 -17.34
C LEU A 54 -2.78 7.37 -18.33
N GLU A 55 -2.93 6.46 -19.28
CA GLU A 55 -4.11 6.40 -20.17
C GLU A 55 -5.40 6.21 -19.35
N PHE A 56 -5.41 5.28 -18.39
CA PHE A 56 -6.55 5.10 -17.48
C PHE A 56 -6.91 6.38 -16.70
N TYR A 57 -5.92 7.06 -16.12
CA TYR A 57 -6.17 8.30 -15.37
C TYR A 57 -6.53 9.47 -16.28
N TYR A 58 -6.04 9.50 -17.52
CA TYR A 58 -6.43 10.49 -18.50
C TYR A 58 -7.91 10.34 -18.89
N ASP A 59 -8.38 9.12 -19.12
CA ASP A 59 -9.81 8.86 -19.36
C ASP A 59 -10.68 9.27 -18.17
N LEU A 60 -10.20 9.04 -16.94
CA LEU A 60 -10.88 9.50 -15.73
C LEU A 60 -10.91 11.03 -15.64
N LEU A 61 -9.82 11.69 -16.03
CA LEU A 61 -9.72 13.15 -16.07
C LEU A 61 -10.73 13.76 -17.04
N GLU A 62 -10.89 13.17 -18.22
CA GLU A 62 -11.83 13.62 -19.25
C GLU A 62 -13.27 13.59 -18.75
N LYS A 63 -13.66 12.46 -18.11
CA LYS A 63 -15.00 12.28 -17.53
C LYS A 63 -15.32 13.29 -16.44
N LYS A 64 -14.30 13.78 -15.71
CA LYS A 64 -14.44 14.73 -14.59
C LYS A 64 -14.06 16.17 -14.96
N SER A 65 -13.86 16.48 -16.25
CA SER A 65 -13.28 17.75 -16.71
C SER A 65 -14.09 19.00 -16.33
N THR A 66 -15.40 18.85 -16.11
CA THR A 66 -16.33 19.93 -15.69
C THR A 66 -16.68 19.91 -14.21
N ASP A 67 -16.22 18.92 -13.46
CA ASP A 67 -16.65 18.70 -12.08
C ASP A 67 -15.75 19.45 -11.09
N GLY A 68 -16.29 19.76 -9.92
CA GLY A 68 -15.57 20.43 -8.83
C GLY A 68 -15.61 21.97 -8.91
N ASN A 69 -14.84 22.62 -8.03
CA ASN A 69 -14.75 24.08 -7.98
C ASN A 69 -13.84 24.64 -9.09
N GLU A 70 -13.87 25.97 -9.29
CA GLU A 70 -13.13 26.64 -10.35
C GLU A 70 -11.62 26.32 -10.36
N LYS A 71 -11.01 26.16 -9.18
CA LYS A 71 -9.59 25.80 -9.04
C LYS A 71 -9.31 24.39 -9.54
N ILE A 72 -10.15 23.42 -9.17
CA ILE A 72 -10.06 22.03 -9.61
C ILE A 72 -10.27 21.96 -11.14
N MET A 73 -11.32 22.61 -11.65
CA MET A 73 -11.61 22.64 -13.08
C MET A 73 -10.45 23.22 -13.90
N LYS A 74 -9.80 24.31 -13.42
CA LYS A 74 -8.60 24.88 -14.08
C LYS A 74 -7.46 23.87 -14.13
N LYS A 75 -7.18 23.18 -13.02
CA LYS A 75 -6.13 22.15 -12.94
C LYS A 75 -6.43 21.00 -13.90
N ARG A 76 -7.68 20.51 -13.94
CA ARG A 76 -8.10 19.44 -14.86
C ARG A 76 -7.96 19.82 -16.32
N LYS A 77 -8.40 21.02 -16.70
CA LYS A 77 -8.23 21.54 -18.09
C LYS A 77 -6.77 21.65 -18.50
N PHE A 78 -5.91 22.11 -17.59
CA PHE A 78 -4.47 22.19 -17.84
C PHE A 78 -3.90 20.80 -18.14
N TYR A 79 -4.15 19.83 -17.26
CA TYR A 79 -3.65 18.47 -17.43
C TYR A 79 -4.26 17.72 -18.60
N HIS A 80 -5.54 17.97 -18.91
CA HIS A 80 -6.17 17.44 -20.12
C HIS A 80 -5.47 17.93 -21.40
N THR A 81 -5.05 19.20 -21.42
CA THR A 81 -4.33 19.80 -22.57
C THR A 81 -2.94 19.20 -22.79
N ILE A 82 -2.23 18.84 -21.73
CA ILE A 82 -0.85 18.34 -21.81
C ILE A 82 -0.73 16.81 -21.64
N GLY A 83 -1.82 16.11 -21.36
CA GLY A 83 -1.80 14.69 -20.99
C GLY A 83 -1.18 13.78 -22.05
N ASP A 84 -1.49 13.99 -23.33
CA ASP A 84 -0.88 13.24 -24.44
C ASP A 84 0.66 13.35 -24.44
N MET A 85 1.19 14.54 -24.13
CA MET A 85 2.63 14.77 -24.06
C MET A 85 3.23 14.04 -22.86
N ILE A 86 2.55 13.99 -21.72
CA ILE A 86 2.97 13.23 -20.54
C ILE A 86 2.99 11.72 -20.86
N ILE A 87 1.87 11.17 -21.33
CA ILE A 87 1.69 9.74 -21.66
C ILE A 87 2.75 9.29 -22.67
N LYS A 88 3.00 10.09 -23.71
CA LYS A 88 3.97 9.76 -24.76
C LYS A 88 5.41 9.65 -24.23
N ASN A 89 5.75 10.42 -23.20
CA ASN A 89 7.14 10.57 -22.75
C ASN A 89 7.46 9.86 -21.43
N VAL A 90 6.46 9.33 -20.69
CA VAL A 90 6.66 8.75 -19.35
C VAL A 90 7.71 7.63 -19.31
N GLU A 91 7.66 6.69 -20.26
CA GLU A 91 8.58 5.56 -20.29
C GLU A 91 10.02 6.00 -20.59
N SER A 92 10.17 6.99 -21.47
CA SER A 92 11.46 7.61 -21.76
C SER A 92 12.01 8.33 -20.53
N ALA A 93 11.17 9.02 -19.76
CA ALA A 93 11.58 9.64 -18.51
C ALA A 93 12.02 8.61 -17.45
N LYS A 94 11.26 7.54 -17.24
CA LYS A 94 11.67 6.42 -16.37
C LYS A 94 13.03 5.85 -16.77
N PHE A 95 13.20 5.53 -18.05
CA PHE A 95 14.45 5.00 -18.59
C PHE A 95 15.62 5.97 -18.37
N ASN A 96 15.41 7.25 -18.65
CA ASN A 96 16.43 8.29 -18.46
C ASN A 96 16.85 8.39 -16.99
N LEU A 97 15.90 8.40 -16.04
CA LEU A 97 16.18 8.46 -14.61
C LEU A 97 16.99 7.24 -14.13
N GLN A 98 16.58 6.03 -14.51
CA GLN A 98 17.28 4.78 -14.17
C GLN A 98 18.73 4.73 -14.71
N ASN A 99 18.99 5.41 -15.82
CA ASN A 99 20.31 5.44 -16.47
C ASN A 99 21.10 6.72 -16.14
N GLY A 100 20.63 7.56 -15.21
CA GLY A 100 21.30 8.80 -14.83
C GLY A 100 21.38 9.85 -15.95
N LYS A 101 20.46 9.83 -16.90
CA LYS A 101 20.39 10.75 -18.05
C LYS A 101 19.26 11.74 -17.87
N LYS A 102 19.45 13.00 -18.31
CA LYS A 102 18.41 14.06 -18.31
C LYS A 102 17.60 14.06 -17.01
N ILE A 103 18.30 13.96 -15.87
CA ILE A 103 17.70 13.63 -14.57
C ILE A 103 16.64 14.66 -14.21
N PHE A 104 16.94 15.94 -14.42
CA PHE A 104 16.01 17.02 -14.12
C PHE A 104 14.74 16.92 -14.98
N GLU A 105 14.86 16.79 -16.29
CA GLU A 105 13.72 16.72 -17.21
C GLU A 105 12.88 15.45 -16.99
N ALA A 106 13.55 14.32 -16.77
CA ALA A 106 12.88 13.06 -16.43
C ALA A 106 12.09 13.21 -15.12
N PHE A 107 12.73 13.71 -14.07
CA PHE A 107 12.09 13.91 -12.78
C PHE A 107 10.93 14.91 -12.84
N THR A 108 11.08 16.02 -13.58
CA THR A 108 10.00 16.97 -13.83
C THR A 108 8.82 16.29 -14.51
N LEU A 109 9.04 15.51 -15.58
CA LEU A 109 7.96 14.82 -16.27
C LEU A 109 7.23 13.83 -15.37
N LEU A 110 7.95 13.02 -14.59
CA LEU A 110 7.33 12.04 -13.68
C LEU A 110 6.51 12.71 -12.58
N ARG A 111 6.98 13.85 -12.04
CA ARG A 111 6.19 14.66 -11.11
C ARG A 111 4.95 15.23 -11.76
N THR A 112 5.07 15.79 -12.96
CA THR A 112 3.91 16.29 -13.73
C THR A 112 2.90 15.18 -14.01
N ALA A 113 3.35 13.95 -14.25
CA ALA A 113 2.47 12.79 -14.41
C ALA A 113 1.68 12.46 -13.13
N LEU A 114 2.34 12.45 -11.95
CA LEU A 114 1.66 12.25 -10.66
C LEU A 114 0.70 13.40 -10.32
N GLU A 115 1.03 14.63 -10.72
CA GLU A 115 0.13 15.78 -10.56
C GLU A 115 -1.11 15.69 -11.47
N MET A 116 -0.96 15.12 -12.67
CA MET A 116 -2.09 14.77 -13.55
C MET A 116 -2.99 13.73 -12.88
N ILE A 117 -2.43 12.64 -12.37
CA ILE A 117 -3.19 11.61 -11.63
C ILE A 117 -3.94 12.25 -10.46
N SER A 118 -3.24 13.04 -9.64
CA SER A 118 -3.84 13.76 -8.51
C SER A 118 -4.98 14.69 -8.92
N SER A 119 -4.98 15.23 -10.15
CA SER A 119 -6.04 16.12 -10.63
C SER A 119 -7.37 15.41 -10.94
N THR A 120 -7.36 14.08 -11.03
CA THR A 120 -8.57 13.25 -11.22
C THR A 120 -9.39 13.08 -9.94
N TYR A 121 -8.81 13.44 -8.80
CA TYR A 121 -9.41 13.35 -7.47
C TYR A 121 -9.70 14.74 -6.91
N ASP A 122 -10.69 14.85 -6.02
CA ASP A 122 -11.07 16.16 -5.44
C ASP A 122 -10.20 16.52 -4.25
N SER A 123 -9.83 15.52 -3.44
CA SER A 123 -9.12 15.72 -2.18
C SER A 123 -7.85 14.90 -2.00
N SER A 124 -7.49 14.05 -2.97
CA SER A 124 -6.32 13.18 -2.88
C SER A 124 -5.18 13.61 -3.79
N VAL A 125 -3.98 13.64 -3.24
CA VAL A 125 -2.75 14.05 -3.93
C VAL A 125 -1.69 12.99 -3.70
N ILE A 126 -1.17 12.44 -4.80
CA ILE A 126 -0.01 11.55 -4.81
C ILE A 126 1.19 12.29 -5.39
N SER A 127 2.32 12.19 -4.72
CA SER A 127 3.63 12.69 -5.17
C SER A 127 4.66 11.56 -5.03
N LEU A 128 5.94 11.83 -5.30
CA LEU A 128 7.00 10.82 -5.17
C LEU A 128 7.30 10.47 -3.71
N ASP A 129 6.96 11.34 -2.77
CA ASP A 129 7.35 11.24 -1.36
C ASP A 129 6.15 11.36 -0.40
N SER A 130 4.98 11.77 -0.89
CA SER A 130 3.78 11.95 -0.07
C SER A 130 2.50 11.43 -0.72
N TYR A 131 1.55 11.05 0.13
CA TYR A 131 0.17 10.80 -0.23
C TYR A 131 -0.69 11.55 0.78
N GLU A 132 -1.45 12.51 0.30
CA GLU A 132 -2.28 13.40 1.10
C GLU A 132 -3.74 13.22 0.74
N THR A 133 -4.61 13.26 1.74
CA THR A 133 -6.07 13.20 1.57
C THR A 133 -6.72 14.23 2.49
N GLN A 134 -8.04 14.44 2.38
CA GLN A 134 -8.79 15.25 3.35
C GLN A 134 -8.84 14.65 4.76
N TYR A 135 -8.48 13.37 4.91
CA TYR A 135 -8.58 12.63 6.16
C TYR A 135 -7.30 12.71 6.98
N SER A 136 -7.42 12.87 8.30
CA SER A 136 -6.28 12.85 9.20
C SER A 136 -5.76 11.43 9.39
N PRO A 137 -4.48 11.14 9.13
CA PRO A 137 -3.94 9.81 9.35
C PRO A 137 -3.63 9.54 10.85
N TYR A 138 -3.98 10.47 11.74
CA TYR A 138 -3.86 10.34 13.19
C TYR A 138 -5.20 10.03 13.87
N SER A 139 -6.30 9.98 13.11
CA SER A 139 -7.65 9.65 13.59
C SER A 139 -8.06 8.31 13.00
N ILE A 140 -8.37 7.33 13.85
CA ILE A 140 -8.85 6.01 13.39
C ILE A 140 -10.17 6.12 12.63
N HIS A 141 -11.03 7.07 13.02
CA HIS A 141 -12.26 7.36 12.30
C HIS A 141 -11.98 7.87 10.88
N ASP A 142 -11.03 8.79 10.74
CA ASP A 142 -10.64 9.37 9.46
C ASP A 142 -9.93 8.34 8.57
N ILE A 143 -9.06 7.50 9.15
CA ILE A 143 -8.42 6.37 8.44
C ILE A 143 -9.49 5.45 7.86
N ASN A 144 -10.46 5.04 8.67
CA ASN A 144 -11.56 4.19 8.21
C ASN A 144 -12.39 4.86 7.11
N SER A 145 -12.64 6.16 7.25
CA SER A 145 -13.37 6.95 6.25
C SER A 145 -12.58 7.04 4.94
N SER A 146 -11.26 7.24 5.01
CA SER A 146 -10.39 7.29 3.84
C SER A 146 -10.28 5.96 3.11
N ILE A 147 -10.26 4.84 3.82
CA ILE A 147 -10.21 3.51 3.21
C ILE A 147 -11.48 3.26 2.39
N ARG A 148 -12.64 3.68 2.91
CA ARG A 148 -13.97 3.48 2.31
C ARG A 148 -14.38 4.55 1.30
N ASP A 149 -13.62 5.64 1.18
CA ASP A 149 -13.88 6.70 0.21
C ASP A 149 -13.45 6.25 -1.19
N SER A 150 -14.33 5.53 -1.88
CA SER A 150 -14.06 5.02 -3.23
C SER A 150 -13.90 6.10 -4.29
N GLU A 151 -14.31 7.34 -3.98
CA GLU A 151 -14.19 8.47 -4.91
C GLU A 151 -12.83 9.13 -4.82
N ASN A 152 -12.19 9.15 -3.65
CA ASN A 152 -10.90 9.81 -3.42
C ASN A 152 -9.76 8.85 -3.06
N ASN A 153 -9.98 7.59 -2.72
CA ASN A 153 -8.90 6.66 -2.47
C ASN A 153 -8.22 6.24 -3.78
N ILE A 154 -7.05 6.81 -4.07
CA ILE A 154 -6.31 6.58 -5.32
C ILE A 154 -5.90 5.11 -5.47
N PHE A 155 -5.71 4.41 -4.36
CA PHE A 155 -5.20 3.04 -4.36
C PHE A 155 -6.27 1.99 -4.65
N GLN A 156 -7.56 2.30 -4.49
CA GLN A 156 -8.59 1.27 -4.55
C GLN A 156 -8.69 0.61 -5.93
N ALA A 157 -8.76 1.42 -7.00
CA ALA A 157 -8.89 0.91 -8.36
C ALA A 157 -7.63 0.16 -8.83
N ILE A 158 -6.44 0.61 -8.45
CA ILE A 158 -5.20 -0.10 -8.79
C ILE A 158 -5.06 -1.40 -7.99
N PHE A 159 -5.47 -1.41 -6.72
CA PHE A 159 -5.41 -2.62 -5.90
C PHE A 159 -6.35 -3.70 -6.40
N SER A 160 -7.63 -3.38 -6.58
CA SER A 160 -8.63 -4.34 -7.05
C SER A 160 -8.31 -4.89 -8.45
N ASN A 161 -7.88 -4.05 -9.39
CA ASN A 161 -7.70 -4.46 -10.78
C ASN A 161 -6.32 -5.03 -11.11
N HIS A 162 -5.27 -4.68 -10.36
CA HIS A 162 -3.89 -5.02 -10.73
C HIS A 162 -3.09 -5.67 -9.61
N ILE A 163 -3.04 -5.06 -8.42
CA ILE A 163 -2.14 -5.52 -7.36
C ILE A 163 -2.66 -6.79 -6.70
N VAL A 164 -3.90 -6.80 -6.23
CA VAL A 164 -4.49 -7.96 -5.55
C VAL A 164 -4.51 -9.20 -6.44
N PRO A 165 -4.93 -9.14 -7.73
CA PRO A 165 -4.80 -10.28 -8.63
C PRO A 165 -3.36 -10.80 -8.75
N ALA A 166 -2.36 -9.92 -8.81
CA ALA A 166 -0.96 -10.30 -8.88
C ALA A 166 -0.43 -10.93 -7.57
N LEU A 167 -0.94 -10.49 -6.42
CA LEU A 167 -0.60 -11.04 -5.10
C LEU A 167 -1.24 -12.42 -4.86
N LEU A 168 -2.45 -12.63 -5.36
CA LEU A 168 -3.17 -13.89 -5.18
C LEU A 168 -2.73 -14.99 -6.15
N HIS A 169 -2.03 -14.66 -7.24
CA HIS A 169 -1.52 -15.65 -8.19
C HIS A 169 -0.60 -16.72 -7.55
N THR A 170 0.03 -16.40 -6.42
CA THR A 170 0.86 -17.34 -5.65
C THR A 170 0.10 -18.13 -4.59
N ASN A 171 -1.24 -18.00 -4.53
CA ASN A 171 -2.12 -18.57 -3.51
C ASN A 171 -1.55 -18.53 -2.06
N PRO A 172 -1.08 -17.36 -1.59
CA PRO A 172 -0.48 -17.26 -0.27
C PRO A 172 -1.56 -17.38 0.81
N HIS A 173 -1.24 -18.08 1.88
CA HIS A 173 -2.15 -18.23 3.01
C HIS A 173 -2.00 -17.12 4.06
N LEU A 174 -0.90 -16.36 3.99
CA LEU A 174 -0.59 -15.27 4.89
C LEU A 174 0.05 -14.09 4.14
N PHE A 175 -0.46 -12.90 4.42
CA PHE A 175 0.13 -11.63 4.01
C PHE A 175 0.66 -10.89 5.23
N ALA A 176 1.95 -10.54 5.23
CA ALA A 176 2.58 -9.74 6.26
C ALA A 176 2.86 -8.33 5.73
N ILE A 177 2.12 -7.32 6.19
CA ILE A 177 2.23 -5.93 5.74
C ILE A 177 3.12 -5.15 6.72
N SER A 178 4.28 -4.68 6.26
CA SER A 178 5.23 -3.93 7.07
C SER A 178 5.01 -2.42 6.93
N ILE A 179 4.42 -1.80 7.95
CA ILE A 179 4.11 -0.36 8.02
C ILE A 179 5.12 0.33 8.91
N THR A 180 5.90 1.23 8.31
CA THR A 180 6.93 2.00 9.01
C THR A 180 6.44 3.37 9.41
N HIS A 181 5.78 4.06 8.49
CA HIS A 181 5.33 5.44 8.68
C HIS A 181 3.82 5.58 8.55
N THR A 182 3.31 6.65 9.15
CA THR A 182 1.89 7.02 9.11
C THR A 182 1.35 7.19 7.68
N SER A 183 2.18 7.63 6.72
CA SER A 183 1.82 7.73 5.30
C SER A 183 1.46 6.39 4.64
N GLN A 184 1.94 5.29 5.21
CA GLN A 184 1.69 3.93 4.71
C GLN A 184 0.42 3.32 5.30
N LEU A 185 -0.20 3.95 6.30
CA LEU A 185 -1.30 3.34 7.04
C LEU A 185 -2.57 3.21 6.21
N ILE A 186 -3.02 4.30 5.57
CA ILE A 186 -4.22 4.30 4.71
C ILE A 186 -4.03 3.34 3.52
N PRO A 187 -2.99 3.48 2.67
CA PRO A 187 -2.73 2.52 1.60
C PRO A 187 -2.53 1.08 2.09
N GLY A 188 -1.77 0.83 3.16
CA GLY A 188 -1.54 -0.51 3.69
C GLY A 188 -2.84 -1.20 4.16
N LEU A 189 -3.72 -0.46 4.83
CA LEU A 189 -5.03 -0.99 5.26
C LEU A 189 -6.05 -1.06 4.12
N THR A 190 -5.96 -0.18 3.12
CA THR A 190 -6.75 -0.31 1.88
C THR A 190 -6.40 -1.61 1.18
N LEU A 191 -5.11 -1.93 1.05
CA LEU A 191 -4.66 -3.21 0.48
C LEU A 191 -5.19 -4.40 1.28
N ALA A 192 -5.15 -4.32 2.61
CA ALA A 192 -5.67 -5.36 3.47
C ALA A 192 -7.19 -5.57 3.28
N SER A 193 -7.95 -4.48 3.14
CA SER A 193 -9.39 -4.53 2.81
C SER A 193 -9.63 -5.25 1.49
N GLU A 194 -8.95 -4.81 0.42
CA GLU A 194 -9.12 -5.39 -0.92
C GLU A 194 -8.70 -6.87 -0.99
N LEU A 195 -7.69 -7.29 -0.21
CA LEU A 195 -7.31 -8.70 -0.07
C LEU A 195 -8.41 -9.53 0.62
N LYS A 196 -9.08 -8.98 1.64
CA LYS A 196 -10.17 -9.67 2.35
C LYS A 196 -11.41 -9.87 1.50
N ASP A 197 -11.66 -8.98 0.53
CA ASP A 197 -12.87 -9.03 -0.31
C ASP A 197 -12.84 -10.13 -1.38
N GLN A 198 -11.69 -10.79 -1.63
CA GLN A 198 -11.53 -11.81 -2.69
C GLN A 198 -11.96 -13.25 -2.31
N GLY A 199 -12.68 -13.43 -1.20
CA GLY A 199 -13.43 -14.68 -0.89
C GLY A 199 -12.65 -15.78 -0.16
N ASP A 200 -11.32 -15.90 -0.35
CA ASP A 200 -10.50 -16.91 0.35
C ASP A 200 -9.96 -16.44 1.72
N HIS A 201 -10.31 -15.21 2.13
CA HIS A 201 -9.96 -14.56 3.41
C HIS A 201 -8.56 -14.96 3.94
N PRO A 202 -7.48 -14.54 3.26
CA PRO A 202 -6.13 -14.84 3.69
C PRO A 202 -5.87 -14.23 5.08
N PHE A 203 -4.97 -14.85 5.85
CA PHE A 203 -4.59 -14.29 7.15
C PHE A 203 -3.70 -13.07 6.93
N ILE A 204 -4.09 -11.90 7.43
CA ILE A 204 -3.35 -10.66 7.27
C ILE A 204 -2.76 -10.24 8.62
N VAL A 205 -1.43 -10.21 8.69
CA VAL A 205 -0.69 -9.67 9.83
C VAL A 205 -0.08 -8.33 9.45
N ALA A 206 -0.28 -7.33 10.29
CA ALA A 206 0.43 -6.06 10.17
C ALA A 206 1.59 -6.00 11.17
N GLY A 207 2.66 -5.30 10.80
CA GLY A 207 3.80 -5.10 11.69
C GLY A 207 4.62 -3.89 11.28
N GLY A 208 5.73 -3.67 11.96
CA GLY A 208 6.66 -2.58 11.69
C GLY A 208 6.63 -1.45 12.74
N PRO A 209 7.60 -0.52 12.68
CA PRO A 209 7.82 0.49 13.72
C PRO A 209 6.60 1.33 14.09
N PHE A 210 5.70 1.58 13.12
CA PHE A 210 4.45 2.29 13.38
C PHE A 210 3.66 1.62 14.51
N PHE A 211 3.44 0.30 14.43
CA PHE A 211 2.64 -0.41 15.41
C PHE A 211 3.35 -0.55 16.75
N SER A 212 4.66 -0.75 16.75
CA SER A 212 5.49 -0.82 17.96
C SER A 212 5.34 0.43 18.82
N ALA A 213 5.21 1.61 18.22
CA ALA A 213 4.97 2.87 18.94
C ALA A 213 3.63 2.90 19.70
N TYR A 214 2.67 2.04 19.35
CA TYR A 214 1.36 1.92 19.99
C TYR A 214 1.25 0.69 20.90
N SER A 215 2.32 -0.05 21.18
CA SER A 215 2.27 -1.28 21.99
C SER A 215 1.60 -1.07 23.36
N ASP A 216 1.88 0.05 24.02
CA ASP A 216 1.34 0.35 25.35
C ASP A 216 -0.08 0.93 25.30
N SER A 217 -0.48 1.44 24.14
CA SER A 217 -1.82 2.00 23.89
C SER A 217 -2.62 1.18 22.86
N TRP A 218 -2.32 -0.11 22.74
CA TRP A 218 -2.81 -1.02 21.70
C TRP A 218 -4.33 -1.05 21.54
N LYS A 219 -5.09 -0.70 22.60
CA LYS A 219 -6.56 -0.58 22.54
C LYS A 219 -7.02 0.41 21.47
N ARG A 220 -6.19 1.40 21.11
CA ARG A 220 -6.43 2.36 20.03
C ARG A 220 -6.39 1.70 18.65
N LEU A 221 -5.70 0.57 18.51
CA LEU A 221 -5.58 -0.19 17.26
C LEU A 221 -6.77 -1.13 17.02
N LYS A 222 -7.68 -1.28 18.00
CA LYS A 222 -8.83 -2.19 17.90
C LYS A 222 -9.62 -2.04 16.59
N PRO A 223 -9.94 -0.83 16.11
CA PRO A 223 -10.74 -0.71 14.89
C PRO A 223 -10.01 -1.17 13.63
N LEU A 224 -8.68 -1.24 13.65
CA LEU A 224 -7.90 -1.72 12.48
C LEU A 224 -8.12 -3.20 12.19
N PHE A 225 -8.54 -3.98 13.20
CA PHE A 225 -8.85 -5.41 13.05
C PHE A 225 -10.07 -5.67 12.14
N GLU A 226 -10.78 -4.63 11.70
CA GLU A 226 -11.69 -4.76 10.57
C GLU A 226 -10.95 -5.27 9.32
N TYR A 227 -9.73 -4.80 9.07
CA TYR A 227 -8.97 -5.10 7.84
C TYR A 227 -7.85 -6.14 8.06
N ILE A 228 -7.40 -6.35 9.29
CA ILE A 228 -6.29 -7.27 9.62
C ILE A 228 -6.68 -8.27 10.71
N ASP A 229 -5.92 -9.35 10.86
CA ASP A 229 -6.21 -10.44 11.79
C ASP A 229 -5.28 -10.43 13.02
N SER A 230 -4.06 -9.91 12.85
CA SER A 230 -3.13 -9.68 13.95
C SER A 230 -2.16 -8.54 13.69
N ILE A 231 -1.53 -8.08 14.77
CA ILE A 231 -0.43 -7.11 14.75
C ILE A 231 0.76 -7.72 15.47
N ILE A 232 1.96 -7.65 14.89
CA ILE A 232 3.21 -7.96 15.58
C ILE A 232 3.88 -6.64 15.99
N PHE A 233 4.22 -6.53 17.27
CA PHE A 233 5.00 -5.42 17.82
C PHE A 233 6.49 -5.76 17.89
N PHE A 234 7.32 -4.73 17.91
CA PHE A 234 8.78 -4.80 18.02
C PHE A 234 9.42 -5.63 16.90
N ASP A 235 10.40 -6.46 17.26
CA ASP A 235 11.13 -7.34 16.33
C ASP A 235 10.20 -8.44 15.81
N GLY A 236 10.13 -8.56 14.49
CA GLY A 236 9.15 -9.37 13.79
C GLY A 236 9.61 -10.79 13.47
N GLU A 237 10.92 -11.05 13.49
CA GLU A 237 11.54 -12.27 12.97
C GLU A 237 11.00 -13.51 13.68
N THR A 238 11.19 -13.58 15.00
CA THR A 238 10.78 -14.73 15.81
C THR A 238 9.27 -14.81 15.98
N ALA A 239 8.60 -13.65 16.07
CA ALA A 239 7.15 -13.57 16.19
C ALA A 239 6.44 -14.06 14.93
N LEU A 240 6.91 -13.65 13.75
CA LEU A 240 6.32 -14.07 12.47
C LEU A 240 6.57 -15.54 12.20
N ALA A 241 7.78 -16.06 12.47
CA ALA A 241 8.07 -17.49 12.37
C ALA A 241 7.13 -18.31 13.29
N SER A 242 6.98 -17.91 14.56
CA SER A 242 6.06 -18.57 15.49
C SER A 242 4.60 -18.47 15.04
N LEU A 243 4.18 -17.32 14.50
CA LEU A 243 2.83 -17.13 13.96
C LEU A 243 2.55 -18.09 12.80
N ILE A 244 3.50 -18.25 11.88
CA ILE A 244 3.37 -19.16 10.74
C ILE A 244 3.17 -20.61 11.23
N GLU A 245 4.01 -21.08 12.15
CA GLU A 245 3.90 -22.43 12.72
C GLU A 245 2.53 -22.66 13.36
N ARG A 246 2.00 -21.67 14.09
CA ARG A 246 0.70 -21.77 14.75
C ARG A 246 -0.46 -21.75 13.78
N ILE A 247 -0.39 -20.96 12.71
CA ILE A 247 -1.43 -20.95 11.68
C ILE A 247 -1.50 -22.30 10.95
N GLU A 248 -0.37 -22.99 10.79
CA GLU A 248 -0.32 -24.35 10.23
C GLU A 248 -0.78 -25.42 11.24
N GLY A 249 -0.50 -25.24 12.54
CA GLY A 249 -0.68 -26.25 13.59
C GLY A 249 -1.97 -26.18 14.42
N GLY A 250 -2.97 -25.37 14.07
CA GLY A 250 -4.28 -25.32 14.76
C GLY A 250 -4.73 -23.95 15.31
N ARG A 251 -4.01 -22.88 14.99
CA ARG A 251 -4.33 -21.46 15.27
C ARG A 251 -4.43 -21.05 16.75
N ASP A 252 -3.81 -21.76 17.68
CA ASP A 252 -3.55 -21.19 19.01
C ASP A 252 -2.41 -20.16 18.94
N LEU A 253 -2.78 -18.88 18.98
CA LEU A 253 -1.84 -17.76 18.88
C LEU A 253 -1.32 -17.29 20.25
N SER A 254 -1.75 -17.91 21.36
CA SER A 254 -1.42 -17.46 22.72
C SER A 254 0.06 -17.55 23.08
N SER A 255 0.82 -18.40 22.37
CA SER A 255 2.26 -18.55 22.57
C SER A 255 3.11 -17.68 21.64
N VAL A 256 2.51 -16.95 20.69
CA VAL A 256 3.26 -16.13 19.74
C VAL A 256 3.75 -14.89 20.49
N PRO A 257 5.06 -14.57 20.46
CA PRO A 257 5.58 -13.41 21.18
C PRO A 257 5.14 -12.11 20.51
N ASN A 258 4.94 -11.06 21.32
CA ASN A 258 4.69 -9.69 20.86
C ASN A 258 3.49 -9.49 19.91
N ILE A 259 2.54 -10.42 19.89
CA ILE A 259 1.38 -10.34 19.01
C ILE A 259 0.20 -9.65 19.71
N LEU A 260 -0.65 -9.00 18.92
CA LEU A 260 -2.03 -8.69 19.26
C LEU A 260 -2.92 -9.40 18.24
N TYR A 261 -3.88 -10.19 18.67
CA TYR A 261 -4.74 -10.98 17.78
C TYR A 261 -6.18 -11.02 18.27
N ARG A 262 -7.10 -11.43 17.39
CA ARG A 262 -8.51 -11.65 17.70
C ARG A 262 -8.74 -13.04 18.29
N GLU A 263 -9.37 -13.08 19.47
CA GLU A 263 -9.88 -14.29 20.14
C GLU A 263 -11.39 -14.10 20.37
N GLY A 264 -12.20 -14.65 19.46
CA GLY A 264 -13.64 -14.38 19.41
C GLY A 264 -13.94 -12.89 19.18
N ASP A 265 -14.75 -12.28 20.05
CA ASP A 265 -15.10 -10.85 20.01
C ASP A 265 -14.11 -9.94 20.76
N HIS A 266 -13.00 -10.52 21.24
CA HIS A 266 -12.01 -9.82 22.04
C HIS A 266 -10.65 -9.80 21.35
N LEU A 267 -9.84 -8.82 21.73
CA LEU A 267 -8.43 -8.79 21.33
C LEU A 267 -7.56 -9.16 22.53
N ARG A 268 -6.55 -9.98 22.26
CA ARG A 268 -5.61 -10.48 23.24
C ARG A 268 -4.18 -10.19 22.81
N ARG A 269 -3.35 -9.88 23.80
CA ARG A 269 -1.90 -9.68 23.70
C ARG A 269 -1.21 -10.76 24.53
#